data_AF-A0A7S3WA55-F1
#
_entry.id   AF-A0A7S3WA55-F1
#
_cell.length_a   1.000
_cell.length_b   1.000
_cell.length_c   1.000
_cell.angle_alpha   90.00
_cell.angle_beta   90.00
_cell.angle_gamma   90.00
#
_symmetry.space_group_name_H-M   'P 1'
#
loop_
_entity.id
_entity.type
_entity.pdbx_description
1 polymer ?
#
loop_
_entity_poly.entity_id
_entity_poly.type
_entity_poly.pdbx_seq_one_letter_code
_entity_poly.pdbx_strand_id
1 'polypeptide(L)'
;FAMIAQSIMGHTGAATAIGEAAMKGLRGNPEDCRAMARLAVAEAITNLMWVVIPSLDSVKASGNWMWAAKLEGEGPKMYDAAEALCEVMCDLGICIDGGKDSLSMAARVPTPEGSETVKSPGQLVMTVYAPVP
;
A
#
# COMPACT_ATOMS: atom_id res chain seq x y z
N PHE A 1 -11.05 -1.54 -9.83
CA PHE A 1 -11.39 -2.74 -9.03
C PHE A 1 -11.61 -3.94 -9.94
N ALA A 2 -11.65 -5.14 -9.37
CA ALA A 2 -12.14 -6.37 -9.99
C ALA A 2 -13.24 -6.98 -9.10
N MET A 3 -14.17 -7.73 -9.69
CA MET A 3 -15.23 -8.45 -8.97
C MET A 3 -15.27 -9.91 -9.40
N ILE A 4 -15.59 -10.78 -8.45
CA ILE A 4 -15.64 -12.22 -8.64
C ILE A 4 -16.95 -12.72 -8.01
N ALA A 5 -17.77 -13.44 -8.77
CA ALA A 5 -18.94 -14.12 -8.24
C ALA A 5 -18.52 -15.32 -7.38
N GLN A 6 -19.19 -15.52 -6.24
CA GLN A 6 -18.90 -16.66 -5.36
C GLN A 6 -19.42 -17.99 -5.93
N SER A 7 -20.40 -17.93 -6.83
CA SER A 7 -20.95 -19.10 -7.53
C SER A 7 -21.48 -18.71 -8.90
N ILE A 8 -21.68 -19.71 -9.77
CA ILE A 8 -22.12 -19.51 -11.17
C ILE A 8 -23.55 -18.94 -11.25
N MET A 9 -24.39 -19.24 -10.26
CA MET A 9 -25.82 -18.89 -10.24
C MET A 9 -26.18 -17.84 -9.19
N GLY A 10 -25.24 -17.47 -8.32
CA GLY A 10 -25.46 -16.48 -7.26
C GLY A 10 -25.12 -15.07 -7.70
N HIS A 11 -25.69 -14.09 -7.00
CA HIS A 11 -25.38 -12.67 -7.22
C HIS A 11 -24.40 -12.11 -6.17
N THR A 12 -24.00 -12.92 -5.19
CA THR A 12 -22.99 -12.56 -4.19
C THR A 12 -21.58 -12.79 -4.71
N GLY A 13 -20.61 -12.08 -4.13
CA GLY A 13 -19.23 -12.18 -4.56
C GLY A 13 -18.23 -11.49 -3.65
N ALA A 14 -17.07 -11.19 -4.22
CA ALA A 14 -16.07 -10.36 -3.59
C ALA A 14 -15.51 -9.37 -4.62
N ALA A 15 -15.11 -8.20 -4.13
CA ALA A 15 -14.41 -7.21 -4.91
C ALA A 15 -13.01 -6.98 -4.35
N THR A 16 -12.08 -6.59 -5.22
CA THR A 16 -10.74 -6.17 -4.81
C THR A 16 -10.28 -4.95 -5.60
N ALA A 17 -9.49 -4.10 -4.98
CA ALA A 17 -8.83 -2.97 -5.62
C ALA A 17 -7.43 -2.76 -5.05
N ILE A 18 -6.63 -2.01 -5.80
CA ILE A 18 -5.25 -1.69 -5.45
C ILE A 18 -5.11 -0.17 -5.40
N GLY A 19 -4.24 0.31 -4.50
CA GLY A 19 -3.74 1.68 -4.49
C GLY A 19 -2.25 1.72 -4.18
N GLU A 20 -1.54 2.65 -4.81
CA GLU A 20 -0.11 2.88 -4.63
C GLU A 20 0.24 4.34 -4.94
N ALA A 21 1.26 4.88 -4.28
CA ALA A 21 1.67 6.26 -4.53
C ALA A 21 3.18 6.44 -4.42
N ALA A 22 3.97 5.50 -4.94
CA ALA A 22 5.42 5.48 -4.71
C ALA A 22 6.13 6.79 -5.08
N MET A 23 5.66 7.44 -6.16
CA MET A 23 6.17 8.72 -6.61
C MET A 23 5.99 9.86 -5.59
N LYS A 24 4.96 9.79 -4.73
CA LYS A 24 4.77 10.78 -3.66
C LYS A 24 5.89 10.69 -2.62
N GLY A 25 6.35 9.47 -2.32
CA GLY A 25 7.43 9.21 -1.36
C GLY A 25 8.84 9.46 -1.90
N LEU A 26 9.00 9.69 -3.21
CA LEU A 26 10.32 9.78 -3.86
C LEU A 26 11.22 10.89 -3.30
N ARG A 27 10.64 12.03 -2.90
CA ARG A 27 11.40 13.14 -2.28
C ARG A 27 11.99 12.74 -0.92
N GLY A 28 11.41 11.76 -0.26
CA GLY A 28 11.99 11.09 0.90
C GLY A 28 12.08 11.94 2.18
N ASN A 29 11.32 13.04 2.29
CA ASN A 29 11.10 13.69 3.59
C ASN A 29 9.94 13.00 4.34
N PRO A 30 9.86 13.15 5.68
CA PRO A 30 8.84 12.47 6.49
C PRO A 30 7.40 12.68 6.01
N GLU A 31 6.99 13.91 5.71
CA GLU A 31 5.61 14.20 5.31
C GLU A 31 5.27 13.61 3.94
N ASP A 32 6.22 13.52 3.02
CA ASP A 32 6.02 12.85 1.73
C ASP A 32 5.84 11.34 1.90
N CYS A 33 6.55 10.71 2.84
CA CYS A 33 6.35 9.30 3.19
C CYS A 33 4.98 9.06 3.85
N ARG A 34 4.56 9.94 4.75
CA ARG A 34 3.22 9.93 5.35
C ARG A 34 2.12 10.10 4.31
N ALA A 35 2.28 11.08 3.41
CA ALA A 35 1.33 11.34 2.34
C ALA A 35 1.24 10.18 1.34
N MET A 36 2.37 9.51 1.02
CA MET A 36 2.37 8.31 0.19
C MET A 36 1.50 7.21 0.80
N ALA A 37 1.65 6.92 2.09
CA ALA A 37 0.86 5.91 2.77
C ALA A 37 -0.64 6.23 2.75
N ARG A 38 -1.02 7.49 3.06
CA ARG A 38 -2.42 7.95 3.00
C ARG A 38 -2.99 7.83 1.59
N LEU A 39 -2.23 8.21 0.57
CA LEU A 39 -2.67 8.13 -0.83
C LEU A 39 -2.83 6.68 -1.30
N ALA A 40 -1.94 5.77 -0.91
CA ALA A 40 -2.09 4.34 -1.24
C ALA A 40 -3.41 3.78 -0.67
N VAL A 41 -3.77 4.12 0.56
CA VAL A 41 -5.07 3.76 1.14
C VAL A 41 -6.22 4.44 0.41
N ALA A 42 -6.12 5.76 0.20
CA ALA A 42 -7.17 6.54 -0.44
C ALA A 42 -7.49 6.02 -1.85
N GLU A 43 -6.47 5.76 -2.66
CA GLU A 43 -6.64 5.20 -4.01
C GLU A 43 -7.26 3.80 -3.97
N ALA A 44 -6.82 2.93 -3.04
CA ALA A 44 -7.38 1.59 -2.93
C ALA A 44 -8.88 1.63 -2.59
N ILE A 45 -9.29 2.50 -1.66
CA ILE A 45 -10.68 2.68 -1.25
C ILE A 45 -11.51 3.39 -2.32
N THR A 46 -11.00 4.45 -2.96
CA THR A 46 -11.74 5.13 -4.02
C THR A 46 -11.88 4.25 -5.26
N ASN A 47 -10.92 3.37 -5.53
CA ASN A 47 -11.07 2.36 -6.57
C ASN A 47 -12.20 1.34 -6.26
N LEU A 48 -12.65 1.19 -5.01
CA LEU A 48 -13.85 0.41 -4.64
C LEU A 48 -15.15 1.23 -4.58
N MET A 49 -15.13 2.55 -4.79
CA MET A 49 -16.24 3.44 -4.43
C MET A 49 -17.59 3.14 -5.11
N TRP A 50 -17.58 2.46 -6.25
CA TRP A 50 -18.79 2.08 -7.02
C TRP A 50 -19.23 0.63 -6.77
N VAL A 51 -18.56 -0.10 -5.88
CA VAL A 51 -18.91 -1.46 -5.50
C VAL A 51 -19.89 -1.41 -4.34
N VAL A 52 -20.98 -2.17 -4.44
CA VAL A 52 -21.89 -2.38 -3.31
C VAL A 52 -21.18 -3.28 -2.29
N ILE A 53 -20.90 -2.72 -1.11
CA ILE A 53 -20.34 -3.43 0.04
C ILE A 53 -21.25 -3.18 1.25
N PRO A 54 -21.30 -4.08 2.25
CA PRO A 54 -22.15 -3.90 3.43
C PRO A 54 -21.87 -2.59 4.19
N SER A 55 -20.58 -2.28 4.35
CA SER A 55 -20.06 -1.16 5.13
C SER A 55 -18.55 -1.05 4.93
N LEU A 56 -17.95 0.10 5.26
CA LEU A 56 -16.51 0.31 5.06
C LEU A 56 -15.66 -0.61 5.96
N ASP A 57 -16.11 -0.94 7.18
CA ASP A 57 -15.45 -1.85 8.12
C ASP A 57 -15.43 -3.32 7.65
N SER A 58 -16.26 -3.68 6.66
CA SER A 58 -16.23 -4.97 5.98
C SER A 58 -15.04 -5.11 5.02
N VAL A 59 -14.37 -4.00 4.70
CA VAL A 59 -13.14 -4.01 3.90
C VAL A 59 -11.99 -4.55 4.74
N LYS A 60 -11.30 -5.53 4.18
CA LYS A 60 -10.02 -6.04 4.66
C LYS A 60 -8.92 -5.69 3.68
N ALA A 61 -7.69 -5.69 4.16
CA ALA A 61 -6.58 -5.16 3.40
C ALA A 61 -5.32 -5.99 3.54
N SER A 62 -4.54 -5.99 2.47
CA SER A 62 -3.17 -6.47 2.44
C SER A 62 -2.20 -5.31 2.21
N GLY A 63 -1.33 -5.07 3.20
CA GLY A 63 -0.26 -4.08 3.10
C GLY A 63 1.04 -4.72 2.64
N ASN A 64 1.55 -4.33 1.46
CA ASN A 64 2.80 -4.83 0.92
C ASN A 64 3.84 -3.72 0.86
N TRP A 65 4.96 -3.92 1.57
CA TRP A 65 6.01 -2.92 1.75
C TRP A 65 7.23 -3.24 0.89
N MET A 66 7.63 -2.29 0.05
CA MET A 66 8.87 -2.34 -0.71
C MET A 66 9.74 -1.16 -0.29
N TRP A 67 10.82 -1.44 0.42
CA TRP A 67 11.68 -0.40 0.98
C TRP A 67 13.15 -0.83 1.02
N ALA A 68 14.07 0.13 0.93
CA ALA A 68 15.49 -0.09 1.21
C ALA A 68 15.83 0.18 2.69
N ALA A 69 15.06 -0.39 3.63
CA ALA A 69 15.03 0.02 5.04
C ALA A 69 16.36 -0.15 5.80
N LYS A 70 17.27 -0.98 5.28
CA LYS A 70 18.62 -1.18 5.84
C LYS A 70 19.60 -0.06 5.49
N LEU A 71 19.25 0.83 4.57
CA LEU A 71 20.06 1.99 4.22
C LEU A 71 19.83 3.13 5.22
N GLU A 72 20.84 3.97 5.39
CA GLU A 72 20.81 5.08 6.33
C GLU A 72 19.62 6.01 6.06
N GLY A 73 18.87 6.31 7.13
CA GLY A 73 17.70 7.18 7.09
C GLY A 73 16.43 6.58 6.48
N GLU A 74 16.46 5.37 5.90
CA GLU A 74 15.27 4.76 5.27
C GLU A 74 14.33 4.10 6.29
N GLY A 75 14.87 3.49 7.35
CA GLY A 75 14.06 2.91 8.43
C GLY A 75 13.12 3.91 9.12
N PRO A 76 13.60 5.08 9.58
CA PRO A 76 12.74 6.12 10.16
C PRO A 76 11.64 6.60 9.21
N LYS A 77 11.93 6.77 7.92
CA LYS A 77 10.92 7.17 6.93
C LYS A 77 9.82 6.12 6.73
N MET A 78 10.21 4.84 6.77
CA MET A 78 9.25 3.74 6.72
C MET A 78 8.36 3.75 7.97
N TYR A 79 8.90 4.10 9.14
CA TYR A 79 8.13 4.28 10.36
C TYR A 79 7.13 5.44 10.24
N ASP A 80 7.54 6.60 9.73
CA ASP A 80 6.65 7.74 9.50
C ASP A 80 5.47 7.36 8.60
N ALA A 81 5.73 6.60 7.53
CA ALA A 81 4.70 6.06 6.64
C ALA A 81 3.77 5.08 7.36
N ALA A 82 4.30 4.20 8.20
CA ALA A 82 3.52 3.25 8.99
C ALA A 82 2.63 3.92 10.05
N GLU A 83 3.11 5.00 10.68
CA GLU A 83 2.29 5.78 11.62
C GLU A 83 1.10 6.43 10.90
N ALA A 84 1.34 7.13 9.78
CA ALA A 84 0.27 7.74 8.99
C ALA A 84 -0.72 6.71 8.41
N LEU A 85 -0.23 5.51 8.08
CA LEU A 85 -1.08 4.38 7.68
C LEU A 85 -2.00 3.96 8.83
N CYS A 86 -1.47 3.77 10.04
CA CYS A 86 -2.27 3.41 11.20
C CYS A 86 -3.34 4.46 11.50
N GLU A 87 -2.99 5.76 11.47
CA GLU A 87 -3.93 6.87 11.65
C GLU A 87 -5.12 6.78 10.67
N VAL A 88 -4.85 6.75 9.36
CA VAL A 88 -5.91 6.75 8.34
C VAL A 88 -6.75 5.46 8.38
N MET A 89 -6.15 4.32 8.71
CA MET A 89 -6.88 3.06 8.80
C MET A 89 -7.79 3.02 10.03
N CYS A 90 -7.35 3.56 11.16
CA CYS A 90 -8.20 3.76 12.34
C CYS A 90 -9.39 4.68 12.04
N ASP A 91 -9.15 5.81 11.36
CA ASP A 91 -10.22 6.76 11.00
C ASP A 91 -11.27 6.15 10.07
N LEU A 92 -10.84 5.27 9.15
CA LEU A 92 -11.72 4.58 8.20
C LEU A 92 -12.35 3.30 8.76
N GLY A 93 -11.89 2.80 9.90
CA GLY A 93 -12.37 1.53 10.48
C GLY A 93 -11.94 0.28 9.69
N ILE A 94 -10.87 0.37 8.90
CA ILE A 94 -10.33 -0.74 8.10
C ILE A 94 -9.07 -1.31 8.74
N CYS A 95 -8.78 -2.60 8.52
CA CYS A 95 -7.60 -3.25 9.08
C CYS A 95 -6.83 -4.06 8.03
N ILE A 96 -5.50 -4.10 8.19
CA ILE A 96 -4.64 -5.02 7.45
C ILE A 96 -4.69 -6.36 8.17
N ASP A 97 -5.10 -7.41 7.48
CA ASP A 97 -5.14 -8.79 7.99
C ASP A 97 -4.21 -9.75 7.23
N GLY A 98 -3.49 -9.24 6.23
CA GLY A 98 -2.42 -9.95 5.54
C GLY A 98 -1.38 -8.99 4.96
N GLY A 99 -0.23 -9.48 4.51
CA GLY A 99 0.79 -8.60 3.95
C GLY A 99 2.17 -9.21 3.93
N LYS A 100 3.11 -8.45 3.38
CA LYS A 100 4.51 -8.84 3.28
C LYS A 100 5.41 -7.62 3.21
N ASP A 101 6.66 -7.79 3.60
CA ASP A 101 7.72 -6.81 3.42
C ASP A 101 8.86 -7.34 2.53
N SER A 102 9.46 -6.41 1.78
CA SER A 102 10.72 -6.57 1.07
C SER A 102 11.60 -5.37 1.41
N LEU A 103 12.57 -5.58 2.31
CA LEU A 103 13.35 -4.52 2.96
C LEU A 103 14.75 -4.28 2.36
N SER A 104 15.04 -4.91 1.22
CA SER A 104 16.31 -4.83 0.51
C SER A 104 16.16 -4.28 -0.91
N MET A 105 15.24 -3.32 -1.10
CA MET A 105 14.94 -2.75 -2.43
C MET A 105 16.02 -1.77 -2.93
N ALA A 106 17.26 -2.24 -2.98
CA ALA A 106 18.41 -1.52 -3.50
C ALA A 106 19.32 -2.47 -4.30
N ALA A 107 19.94 -1.95 -5.34
CA ALA A 107 20.89 -2.65 -6.19
C ALA A 107 22.19 -1.85 -6.29
N ARG A 108 23.32 -2.56 -6.30
CA ARG A 108 24.63 -1.96 -6.56
C ARG A 108 24.95 -2.10 -8.04
N VAL A 109 25.07 -0.97 -8.73
CA VAL A 109 25.24 -0.89 -10.19
C VAL A 109 26.68 -0.45 -10.50
N PRO A 110 27.44 -1.19 -11.32
CA PRO A 110 28.77 -0.75 -11.77
C PRO A 110 28.68 0.49 -12.66
N THR A 111 29.61 1.43 -12.48
CA THR A 111 29.76 2.65 -13.29
C THR A 111 31.20 2.76 -13.80
N PRO A 112 31.50 3.60 -14.81
CA PRO A 112 32.87 3.85 -15.26
C PRO A 112 33.80 4.32 -14.13
N GLU A 113 33.28 5.06 -13.14
CA GLU A 113 34.03 5.55 -11.98
C GLU A 113 34.00 4.60 -10.76
N GLY A 114 33.32 3.44 -10.84
CA GLY A 114 33.26 2.46 -9.75
C GLY A 114 31.91 1.75 -9.64
N SER A 115 31.15 2.05 -8.58
CA SER A 115 29.81 1.48 -8.38
C SER A 115 28.91 2.45 -7.62
N GLU A 116 27.68 2.59 -8.05
CA GLU A 116 26.64 3.35 -7.37
C GLU A 116 25.61 2.42 -6.71
N THR A 117 24.90 2.91 -5.68
CA THR A 117 23.76 2.20 -5.10
C THR A 117 22.48 2.86 -5.55
N VAL A 118 21.69 2.15 -6.34
CA VAL A 118 20.37 2.58 -6.80
C VAL A 118 19.32 1.99 -5.86
N LYS A 119 18.51 2.84 -5.25
CA LYS A 119 17.41 2.42 -4.38
C LYS A 119 16.06 2.64 -5.06
N SER A 120 15.14 1.73 -4.83
CA SER A 120 13.73 1.96 -5.19
C SER A 120 13.13 3.02 -4.26
N PRO A 121 12.14 3.79 -4.71
CA PRO A 121 11.35 4.64 -3.81
C PRO A 121 10.72 3.77 -2.71
N GLY A 122 10.67 4.29 -1.49
CA GLY A 122 9.90 3.65 -0.42
C GLY A 122 8.42 3.62 -0.80
N GLN A 123 7.83 2.43 -0.78
CA GLN A 123 6.50 2.19 -1.34
C GLN A 123 5.67 1.27 -0.44
N LEU A 124 4.40 1.64 -0.29
CA LEU A 124 3.32 0.79 0.20
C LEU A 124 2.36 0.52 -0.96
N VAL A 125 2.08 -0.75 -1.22
CA VAL A 125 0.96 -1.16 -2.07
C VAL A 125 -0.15 -1.67 -1.18
N MET A 126 -1.31 -1.01 -1.30
CA MET A 126 -2.50 -1.39 -0.57
C MET A 126 -3.41 -2.18 -1.48
N THR A 127 -3.69 -3.43 -1.12
CA THR A 127 -4.73 -4.24 -1.77
C THR A 127 -5.90 -4.34 -0.83
N VAL A 128 -7.06 -3.83 -1.21
CA VAL A 128 -8.30 -3.96 -0.43
C VAL A 128 -9.19 -5.03 -1.03
N TYR A 129 -9.98 -5.69 -0.18
CA TYR A 129 -10.99 -6.65 -0.59
C TYR A 129 -12.21 -6.58 0.34
N ALA A 130 -13.38 -6.79 -0.24
CA ALA A 130 -14.66 -6.69 0.47
C ALA A 130 -15.68 -7.69 -0.10
N PRO A 131 -16.59 -8.20 0.74
CA PRO A 131 -17.72 -9.00 0.27
C PRO A 131 -18.69 -8.12 -0.53
N VAL A 132 -19.27 -8.69 -1.58
CA VAL A 132 -20.37 -8.11 -2.35
C VAL A 132 -21.63 -8.92 -2.03
N PRO A 133 -22.67 -8.29 -1.44
CA PRO A 133 -23.87 -8.98 -0.98
C PRO A 133 -24.83 -9.38 -2.12
#